data_AF-A0A820UQV9-F1
#
_entry.id   AF-A0A820UQV9-F1
#
_cell.length_a   1.000
_cell.length_b   1.000
_cell.length_c   1.000
_cell.angle_alpha   90.00
_cell.angle_beta   90.00
_cell.angle_gamma   90.00
#
_symmetry.space_group_name_H-M   'P 1'
#
loop_
_entity.id
_entity.type
_entity.pdbx_description
1 polymer ?
#
loop_
_entity_poly.entity_id
_entity_poly.type
_entity_poly.pdbx_seq_one_letter_code
_entity_poly.pdbx_strand_id
1 'polypeptide(L)'
;MKGLECLVSILKCMVEWSKDLYVNPHLQSNLGPDSKPLNENGYDQDSNRSSSGYVGSGIRRADSNASINSSQSSENINDFELVRQRKELFEKGIELFNQNIKKGLEYLIDKNLLNNEPEDIAQFFHSYQDLLDKTVIGDCLGDDDKRHKQIMYAYIDQLDFTQMEFLAALRQFLAGFRLPGEAQKIDRLMEKFAGRFCECNPNLQIFASDDTAYVLAYSVIMLTTDLHSINVKQKMTKEQYIKMNRGINESRDLPEEFLSKIYDEIKNEEIKLKVTTTTTKRGTKENITNDKQREVLFNIQMKDVELIARDLMANAGTVSEEFTIAKHLEHVRPMFQRAWSPCLAAFSVNLQDSDHIDLTNLCLIGISYAIRIACIFHMELERNAFIQALSRFTLLMATSQVMEIKTTRY
;
A
#
# COMPACT_ATOMS: atom_id res chain seq x y z
N MET A 1 -6.74 -17.38 24.64
CA MET A 1 -7.25 -16.63 25.81
C MET A 1 -6.99 -15.13 25.66
N LYS A 2 -5.83 -14.59 26.06
CA LYS A 2 -5.56 -13.12 26.06
C LYS A 2 -5.81 -12.39 24.72
N GLY A 3 -5.47 -13.01 23.59
CA GLY A 3 -5.72 -12.42 22.25
C GLY A 3 -7.21 -12.32 21.91
N LEU A 4 -8.01 -13.30 22.33
CA LEU A 4 -9.46 -13.34 22.11
C LEU A 4 -10.18 -12.30 22.99
N GLU A 5 -9.74 -12.17 24.25
CA GLU A 5 -10.23 -11.13 25.19
C GLU A 5 -9.97 -9.73 24.65
N CYS A 6 -8.82 -9.51 24.00
CA CYS A 6 -8.49 -8.25 23.35
C CYS A 6 -9.45 -7.95 22.19
N LEU A 7 -9.71 -8.92 21.30
CA LEU A 7 -10.66 -8.76 20.20
C LEU A 7 -12.07 -8.43 20.68
N VAL A 8 -12.55 -9.13 21.71
CA VAL A 8 -13.86 -8.85 22.32
C VAL A 8 -13.89 -7.47 22.97
N SER A 9 -12.80 -7.05 23.61
CA SER A 9 -12.69 -5.72 24.21
C SER A 9 -12.69 -4.61 23.15
N ILE A 10 -12.02 -4.81 22.02
CA ILE A 10 -12.04 -3.88 20.89
C ILE A 10 -13.46 -3.71 20.35
N LEU A 11 -14.17 -4.82 20.10
CA LEU A 11 -15.56 -4.78 19.63
C LEU A 11 -16.50 -4.18 20.67
N LYS A 12 -16.28 -4.45 21.96
CA LYS A 12 -17.01 -3.81 23.05
C LYS A 12 -16.80 -2.29 23.00
N CYS A 13 -15.56 -1.81 22.95
CA CYS A 13 -15.27 -0.37 22.84
C CYS A 13 -15.96 0.27 21.63
N MET A 14 -15.96 -0.39 20.47
CA MET A 14 -16.67 0.06 19.26
C MET A 14 -18.18 0.15 19.47
N VAL A 15 -18.80 -0.84 20.13
CA VAL A 15 -20.22 -0.80 20.50
C VAL A 15 -20.50 0.31 21.49
N GLU A 16 -19.67 0.45 22.54
CA GLU A 16 -19.85 1.46 23.58
C GLU A 16 -19.75 2.87 23.03
N TRP A 17 -18.80 3.07 22.12
CA TRP A 17 -18.61 4.34 21.46
C TRP A 17 -19.71 4.63 20.44
N SER A 18 -20.41 3.63 19.89
CA SER A 18 -21.55 3.81 18.97
C SER A 18 -22.94 3.73 19.62
N LYS A 19 -23.02 3.72 20.96
CA LYS A 19 -24.28 3.61 21.72
C LYS A 19 -25.29 4.71 21.39
N ASP A 20 -24.83 5.93 21.10
CA ASP A 20 -25.71 7.09 20.87
C ASP A 20 -26.44 7.05 19.51
N LEU A 21 -25.97 6.26 18.55
CA LEU A 21 -26.69 5.99 17.29
C LEU A 21 -27.79 4.91 17.46
N TYR A 22 -27.80 4.20 18.59
CA TYR A 22 -28.77 3.15 18.86
C TYR A 22 -30.05 3.73 19.50
N VAL A 23 -31.01 4.12 18.67
CA VAL A 23 -32.37 4.43 19.14
C VAL A 23 -33.15 3.13 19.27
N ASN A 24 -33.48 2.76 20.51
CA ASN A 24 -34.29 1.58 20.81
C ASN A 24 -35.75 1.85 20.39
N PRO A 25 -36.35 1.11 19.45
CA PRO A 25 -37.74 1.34 19.00
C PRO A 25 -38.79 1.13 20.10
N HIS A 26 -38.42 0.50 21.22
CA HIS A 26 -39.32 0.10 22.30
C HIS A 26 -39.27 0.98 23.56
N LEU A 27 -38.64 2.17 23.52
CA LEU A 27 -38.64 3.11 24.65
C LEU A 27 -39.77 4.16 24.64
N GLN A 28 -40.66 4.15 23.65
CA GLN A 28 -41.88 5.00 23.62
C GLN A 28 -43.15 4.29 24.10
N SER A 29 -43.06 3.42 25.09
CA SER A 29 -44.24 2.73 25.64
C SER A 29 -44.27 2.74 27.17
N ASN A 30 -44.13 3.93 27.76
CA ASN A 30 -44.46 4.18 29.17
C ASN A 30 -45.07 5.58 29.35
N LEU A 31 -46.28 5.77 28.84
CA LEU A 31 -47.23 6.76 29.36
C LEU A 31 -48.61 6.11 29.36
N GLY A 32 -48.92 5.41 30.46
CA GLY A 32 -50.29 5.05 30.82
C GLY A 32 -51.00 6.25 31.47
N PRO A 33 -52.33 6.31 31.40
CA PRO A 33 -53.11 7.55 31.51
C PRO A 33 -53.57 7.83 32.94
N ASP A 34 -53.64 9.10 33.34
CA ASP A 34 -54.60 9.52 34.37
C ASP A 34 -55.09 10.97 34.15
N SER A 35 -56.40 11.05 33.94
CA SER A 35 -57.35 12.15 34.07
C SER A 35 -57.08 13.08 35.26
N LYS A 36 -57.37 14.40 35.33
CA LYS A 36 -58.45 15.31 34.87
C LYS A 36 -58.19 16.67 35.61
N PRO A 37 -58.98 17.76 35.48
CA PRO A 37 -59.71 18.33 34.35
C PRO A 37 -59.39 19.83 34.14
N LEU A 38 -59.95 20.39 33.06
CA LEU A 38 -59.98 21.81 32.70
C LEU A 38 -60.71 22.69 33.73
N ASN A 39 -60.26 23.94 33.88
CA ASN A 39 -61.15 25.06 34.14
C ASN A 39 -60.62 26.36 33.49
N GLU A 40 -61.55 27.09 32.86
CA GLU A 40 -61.32 28.29 32.02
C GLU A 40 -61.15 29.59 32.83
N ASN A 41 -60.64 30.60 32.09
CA ASN A 41 -60.88 32.05 32.21
C ASN A 41 -59.79 32.94 32.82
N GLY A 42 -59.26 33.85 31.99
CA GLY A 42 -59.33 35.29 32.29
C GLY A 42 -58.01 36.06 32.46
N TYR A 43 -57.71 36.89 31.45
CA TYR A 43 -57.19 38.28 31.48
C TYR A 43 -55.92 38.67 32.28
N ASP A 44 -54.96 39.21 31.51
CA ASP A 44 -54.14 40.43 31.67
C ASP A 44 -53.38 40.83 32.96
N GLN A 45 -52.23 41.46 32.64
CA GLN A 45 -51.50 42.55 33.32
C GLN A 45 -50.38 42.27 34.35
N ASP A 46 -49.17 42.64 33.88
CA ASP A 46 -48.19 43.56 34.45
C ASP A 46 -47.79 43.56 35.94
N SER A 47 -46.48 43.85 36.09
CA SER A 47 -45.81 44.60 37.16
C SER A 47 -45.08 43.84 38.28
N ASN A 48 -43.74 43.85 38.13
CA ASN A 48 -42.77 44.47 39.02
C ASN A 48 -42.78 44.24 40.56
N ARG A 49 -41.53 44.09 41.04
CA ARG A 49 -40.95 44.47 42.34
C ARG A 49 -40.89 43.46 43.50
N SER A 50 -39.65 43.02 43.71
CA SER A 50 -38.80 43.35 44.86
C SER A 50 -38.96 42.63 46.21
N SER A 51 -37.85 41.96 46.55
CA SER A 51 -37.02 42.17 47.75
C SER A 51 -37.22 41.33 49.01
N SER A 52 -36.04 40.89 49.47
CA SER A 52 -35.63 40.60 50.85
C SER A 52 -36.05 39.22 51.36
N GLY A 53 -35.16 38.35 51.81
CA GLY A 53 -33.73 38.42 52.11
C GLY A 53 -33.40 37.19 52.95
N TYR A 54 -32.18 36.68 52.90
CA TYR A 54 -31.36 36.35 54.07
C TYR A 54 -30.06 35.69 53.64
N VAL A 55 -29.02 36.12 54.33
CA VAL A 55 -27.59 35.93 54.08
C VAL A 55 -27.12 34.60 54.65
N GLY A 56 -26.30 33.87 53.89
CA GLY A 56 -25.51 32.73 54.35
C GLY A 56 -24.28 32.56 53.48
N SER A 57 -23.14 33.09 53.95
CA SER A 57 -21.85 33.15 53.28
C SER A 57 -21.15 31.78 53.19
N GLY A 58 -20.49 31.48 52.07
CA GLY A 58 -19.70 30.26 51.91
C GLY A 58 -19.04 30.07 50.53
N ILE A 59 -18.07 30.94 50.20
CA ILE A 59 -16.84 30.66 49.41
C ILE A 59 -16.96 29.89 48.07
N ARG A 60 -16.99 30.69 46.98
CA ARG A 60 -16.28 30.60 45.69
C ARG A 60 -15.66 29.25 45.24
N ARG A 61 -16.13 28.73 44.10
CA ARG A 61 -15.28 28.30 42.97
C ARG A 61 -15.96 28.72 41.65
N ALA A 62 -15.19 29.38 40.80
CA ALA A 62 -15.60 29.87 39.50
C ALA A 62 -15.31 28.80 38.46
N ASP A 63 -16.34 28.27 37.80
CA ASP A 63 -16.19 27.57 36.53
C ASP A 63 -16.79 28.44 35.43
N SER A 64 -15.91 28.78 34.48
CA SER A 64 -16.20 29.61 33.33
C SER A 64 -16.82 28.72 32.25
N ASN A 65 -18.13 28.79 32.08
CA ASN A 65 -18.80 28.24 30.90
C ASN A 65 -18.48 29.11 29.69
N ALA A 66 -17.48 28.73 28.91
CA ALA A 66 -17.27 29.22 27.55
C ALA A 66 -18.00 28.28 26.58
N SER A 67 -19.07 28.80 26.01
CA SER A 67 -19.82 28.27 24.88
C SER A 67 -18.91 28.05 23.66
N ILE A 68 -18.71 26.80 23.27
CA ILE A 68 -18.05 26.43 22.01
C ILE A 68 -19.13 26.29 20.93
N ASN A 69 -19.03 27.16 19.92
CA ASN A 69 -19.82 27.15 18.71
C ASN A 69 -19.62 25.85 17.92
N SER A 70 -20.70 25.10 17.71
CA SER A 70 -20.77 23.89 16.91
C SER A 70 -20.99 24.21 15.42
N SER A 71 -19.93 24.58 14.71
CA SER A 71 -20.01 24.79 13.24
C SER A 71 -18.75 24.38 12.46
N GLN A 72 -17.85 23.57 13.02
CA GLN A 72 -16.60 23.13 12.37
C GLN A 72 -16.44 21.59 12.23
N SER A 73 -17.53 20.82 12.40
CA SER A 73 -17.45 19.35 12.47
C SER A 73 -17.81 18.61 11.17
N SER A 74 -18.31 19.28 10.13
CA SER A 74 -18.69 18.61 8.87
C SER A 74 -17.58 18.56 7.81
N GLU A 75 -16.59 19.45 7.87
CA GLU A 75 -15.52 19.52 6.85
C GLU A 75 -14.48 18.40 7.03
N ASN A 76 -14.11 18.07 8.26
CA ASN A 76 -13.06 17.07 8.55
C ASN A 76 -13.44 15.59 8.29
N ILE A 77 -14.74 15.28 8.17
CA ILE A 77 -15.25 13.90 8.01
C ILE A 77 -15.22 13.46 6.55
N ASN A 78 -15.68 14.35 5.65
CA ASN A 78 -15.55 14.13 4.21
C ASN A 78 -14.08 14.00 3.82
N ASP A 79 -13.19 14.76 4.44
CA ASP A 79 -11.76 14.69 4.13
C ASP A 79 -11.15 13.31 4.39
N PHE A 80 -11.53 12.61 5.47
CA PHE A 80 -11.00 11.26 5.73
C PHE A 80 -11.54 10.22 4.76
N GLU A 81 -12.84 10.24 4.46
CA GLU A 81 -13.43 9.31 3.48
C GLU A 81 -12.93 9.60 2.06
N LEU A 82 -12.74 10.88 1.70
CA LEU A 82 -12.16 11.30 0.42
C LEU A 82 -10.69 10.88 0.31
N VAL A 83 -9.89 11.06 1.36
CA VAL A 83 -8.49 10.59 1.40
C VAL A 83 -8.43 9.07 1.27
N ARG A 84 -9.30 8.34 1.96
CA ARG A 84 -9.39 6.88 1.85
C ARG A 84 -9.79 6.44 0.45
N GLN A 85 -10.85 7.01 -0.11
CA GLN A 85 -11.31 6.68 -1.47
C GLN A 85 -10.24 7.01 -2.51
N ARG A 86 -9.56 8.15 -2.35
CA ARG A 86 -8.44 8.54 -3.23
C ARG A 86 -7.29 7.53 -3.17
N LYS A 87 -6.95 7.03 -1.97
CA LYS A 87 -5.95 5.98 -1.78
C LYS A 87 -6.36 4.67 -2.44
N GLU A 88 -7.61 4.22 -2.25
CA GLU A 88 -8.13 2.99 -2.86
C GLU A 88 -8.16 3.08 -4.41
N LEU A 89 -8.54 4.24 -4.96
CA LEU A 89 -8.46 4.48 -6.41
C LEU A 89 -7.01 4.45 -6.90
N PHE A 90 -6.08 5.06 -6.17
CA PHE A 90 -4.68 5.09 -6.54
C PHE A 90 -4.02 3.71 -6.52
N GLU A 91 -4.27 2.91 -5.48
CA GLU A 91 -3.80 1.52 -5.37
C GLU A 91 -4.30 0.68 -6.55
N LYS A 92 -5.59 0.79 -6.90
CA LYS A 92 -6.14 0.14 -8.09
C LYS A 92 -5.48 0.61 -9.39
N GLY A 93 -5.12 1.90 -9.48
CA GLY A 93 -4.38 2.44 -10.62
C GLY A 93 -2.99 1.84 -10.77
N ILE A 94 -2.27 1.65 -9.65
CA ILE A 94 -0.97 0.96 -9.60
C ILE A 94 -1.11 -0.52 -10.03
N GLU A 95 -2.13 -1.23 -9.54
CA GLU A 95 -2.39 -2.61 -9.95
C GLU A 95 -2.63 -2.72 -11.46
N LEU A 96 -3.44 -1.82 -12.02
CA LEU A 96 -3.68 -1.76 -13.46
C LEU A 96 -2.41 -1.41 -14.24
N PHE A 97 -1.59 -0.50 -13.72
CA PHE A 97 -0.30 -0.14 -14.32
C PHE A 97 0.63 -1.36 -14.42
N ASN A 98 0.77 -2.10 -13.32
CA ASN A 98 1.63 -3.28 -13.25
C ASN A 98 1.16 -4.41 -14.17
N GLN A 99 -0.14 -4.47 -14.49
CA GLN A 99 -0.67 -5.41 -15.49
C GLN A 99 -0.52 -4.89 -16.93
N ASN A 100 -0.79 -3.60 -17.14
CA ASN A 100 -0.74 -2.95 -18.43
C ASN A 100 -0.56 -1.45 -18.25
N ILE A 101 0.61 -0.95 -18.62
CA ILE A 101 0.96 0.47 -18.46
C ILE A 101 -0.07 1.43 -19.06
N LYS A 102 -0.57 1.16 -20.27
CA LYS A 102 -1.50 2.05 -20.96
C LYS A 102 -2.80 2.18 -20.17
N LYS A 103 -3.36 1.06 -19.73
CA LYS A 103 -4.59 1.04 -18.92
C LYS A 103 -4.39 1.69 -17.56
N GLY A 104 -3.26 1.46 -16.90
CA GLY A 104 -2.94 2.07 -15.61
C GLY A 104 -2.83 3.59 -15.70
N LEU A 105 -2.06 4.09 -16.67
CA LEU A 105 -1.92 5.52 -16.91
C LEU A 105 -3.25 6.18 -17.29
N GLU A 106 -4.00 5.59 -18.24
CA GLU A 106 -5.33 6.10 -18.61
C GLU A 106 -6.28 6.18 -17.41
N TYR A 107 -6.28 5.16 -16.55
CA TYR A 107 -7.11 5.14 -15.34
C TYR A 107 -6.70 6.21 -14.32
N LEU A 108 -5.40 6.37 -14.06
CA LEU A 108 -4.89 7.38 -13.14
C LEU A 108 -5.18 8.81 -13.64
N ILE A 109 -5.11 9.02 -14.95
CA ILE A 109 -5.43 10.29 -15.60
C ILE A 109 -6.94 10.58 -15.54
N ASP A 110 -7.79 9.60 -15.88
CA ASP A 110 -9.26 9.74 -15.81
C ASP A 110 -9.75 10.07 -14.39
N LYS A 111 -9.09 9.53 -13.36
CA LYS A 111 -9.40 9.82 -11.95
C LYS A 111 -8.76 11.10 -11.42
N ASN A 112 -8.12 11.91 -12.26
CA ASN A 112 -7.40 13.12 -11.87
C ASN A 112 -6.35 12.86 -10.76
N LEU A 113 -5.75 11.67 -10.76
CA LEU A 113 -4.70 11.28 -9.83
C LEU A 113 -3.30 11.50 -10.42
N LEU A 114 -3.22 11.61 -11.76
CA LEU A 114 -2.01 11.87 -12.51
C LEU A 114 -2.34 12.80 -13.68
N ASN A 115 -1.50 13.80 -13.92
CA ASN A 115 -1.65 14.64 -15.11
C ASN A 115 -1.16 13.88 -16.36
N ASN A 116 -1.63 14.29 -17.53
CA ASN A 116 -1.30 13.64 -18.79
C ASN A 116 0.05 14.08 -19.38
N GLU A 117 0.81 14.93 -18.68
CA GLU A 117 2.08 15.47 -19.15
C GLU A 117 3.24 14.47 -18.92
N PRO A 118 4.19 14.35 -19.88
CA PRO A 118 5.33 13.42 -19.76
C PRO A 118 6.15 13.61 -18.49
N GLU A 119 6.34 14.85 -18.05
CA GLU A 119 7.09 15.24 -16.86
C GLU A 119 6.43 14.73 -15.58
N ASP A 120 5.10 14.82 -15.50
CA ASP A 120 4.33 14.34 -14.35
C ASP A 120 4.32 12.80 -14.30
N ILE A 121 4.25 12.14 -15.47
CA ILE A 121 4.36 10.67 -15.56
C ILE A 121 5.76 10.20 -15.15
N ALA A 122 6.81 10.91 -15.57
CA ALA A 122 8.18 10.65 -15.17
C ALA A 122 8.36 10.81 -13.64
N GLN A 123 7.81 11.89 -13.07
CA GLN A 123 7.85 12.14 -11.63
C GLN A 123 7.10 11.04 -10.86
N PHE A 124 5.98 10.56 -11.40
CA PHE A 124 5.25 9.41 -10.86
C PHE A 124 6.12 8.14 -10.84
N PHE A 125 6.90 7.84 -11.89
CA PHE A 125 7.80 6.69 -11.90
C PHE A 125 8.90 6.78 -10.84
N HIS A 126 9.46 7.97 -10.61
CA HIS A 126 10.45 8.19 -9.55
C HIS A 126 9.81 8.09 -8.15
N SER A 127 8.66 8.72 -7.96
CA SER A 127 8.03 8.85 -6.64
C SER A 127 7.44 7.53 -6.11
N TYR A 128 7.01 6.63 -7.01
CA TYR A 128 6.34 5.38 -6.65
C TYR A 128 7.11 4.14 -7.13
N GLN A 129 8.42 4.28 -7.35
CA GLN A 129 9.29 3.24 -7.89
C GLN A 129 9.23 1.89 -7.15
N ASP A 130 8.94 1.90 -5.85
CA ASP A 130 8.86 0.68 -5.02
C ASP A 130 7.50 -0.03 -5.12
N LEU A 131 6.47 0.65 -5.60
CA LEU A 131 5.12 0.10 -5.81
C LEU A 131 4.89 -0.33 -7.27
N LEU A 132 5.63 0.29 -8.20
CA LEU A 132 5.53 0.02 -9.63
C LEU A 132 6.46 -1.14 -10.03
N ASP A 133 6.01 -1.95 -10.98
CA ASP A 133 6.85 -2.97 -11.57
C ASP A 133 7.95 -2.33 -12.43
N LYS A 134 9.18 -2.41 -11.94
CA LYS A 134 10.39 -1.92 -12.62
C LYS A 134 10.58 -2.47 -14.04
N THR A 135 10.02 -3.65 -14.31
CA THR A 135 10.01 -4.26 -15.65
C THR A 135 9.13 -3.47 -16.61
N VAL A 136 7.92 -3.14 -16.16
CA VAL A 136 6.96 -2.36 -16.94
C VAL A 136 7.47 -0.94 -17.18
N ILE A 137 8.13 -0.34 -16.18
CA ILE A 137 8.79 0.96 -16.32
C ILE A 137 9.90 0.88 -17.38
N GLY A 138 10.78 -0.12 -17.29
CA GLY A 138 11.88 -0.29 -18.25
C GLY A 138 11.39 -0.50 -19.68
N ASP A 139 10.38 -1.36 -19.87
CA ASP A 139 9.79 -1.61 -21.17
C ASP A 139 9.14 -0.36 -21.78
N CYS A 140 8.51 0.48 -20.94
CA CYS A 140 7.95 1.77 -21.33
C CYS A 140 9.04 2.75 -21.77
N LEU A 141 10.02 3.02 -20.90
CA LEU A 141 11.08 3.98 -21.18
C LEU A 141 11.90 3.56 -22.41
N GLY A 142 12.02 2.25 -22.65
CA GLY A 142 12.66 1.70 -23.83
C GLY A 142 11.76 1.62 -25.07
N ASP A 143 10.48 1.95 -25.06
CA ASP A 143 9.58 1.77 -26.22
C ASP A 143 9.79 2.85 -27.30
N ASP A 144 9.63 2.50 -28.59
CA ASP A 144 9.87 3.40 -29.74
C ASP A 144 8.71 4.38 -30.01
N ASP A 145 7.58 4.20 -29.32
CA ASP A 145 6.44 5.11 -29.37
C ASP A 145 6.85 6.55 -29.00
N LYS A 146 6.37 7.52 -29.78
CA LYS A 146 6.68 8.95 -29.60
C LYS A 146 6.38 9.43 -28.18
N ARG A 147 5.26 9.00 -27.59
CA ARG A 147 4.87 9.40 -26.24
C ARG A 147 5.79 8.77 -25.19
N HIS A 148 6.12 7.49 -25.35
CA HIS A 148 7.04 6.80 -24.45
C HIS A 148 8.46 7.40 -24.51
N LYS A 149 8.92 7.82 -25.69
CA LYS A 149 10.16 8.58 -25.82
C LYS A 149 10.11 9.87 -25.01
N GLN A 150 9.06 10.68 -25.14
CA GLN A 150 8.93 11.92 -24.36
C GLN A 150 9.00 11.67 -22.85
N ILE A 151 8.32 10.63 -22.37
CA ILE A 151 8.39 10.21 -20.96
C ILE A 151 9.83 9.78 -20.59
N MET A 152 10.52 9.04 -21.46
CA MET A 152 11.92 8.65 -21.26
C MET A 152 12.86 9.85 -21.15
N TYR A 153 12.74 10.83 -22.05
CA TYR A 153 13.51 12.07 -21.98
C TYR A 153 13.25 12.78 -20.65
N ALA A 154 11.99 13.00 -20.28
CA ALA A 154 11.63 13.66 -19.03
C ALA A 154 12.12 12.89 -17.78
N TYR A 155 12.04 11.55 -17.80
CA TYR A 155 12.49 10.70 -16.71
C TYR A 155 13.99 10.82 -16.46
N ILE A 156 14.80 10.79 -17.54
CA ILE A 156 16.25 10.90 -17.43
C ILE A 156 16.67 12.34 -17.13
N ASP A 157 15.95 13.34 -17.66
CA ASP A 157 16.23 14.75 -17.37
C ASP A 157 15.93 15.13 -15.91
N GLN A 158 15.05 14.39 -15.23
CA GLN A 158 14.81 14.54 -13.79
C GLN A 158 15.90 13.90 -12.91
N LEU A 159 16.81 13.11 -13.48
CA LEU A 159 17.97 12.60 -12.75
C LEU A 159 19.06 13.67 -12.69
N ASP A 160 19.51 13.96 -11.48
CA ASP A 160 20.65 14.86 -11.23
C ASP A 160 21.94 14.05 -11.14
N PHE A 161 22.85 14.29 -12.10
CA PHE A 161 24.19 13.70 -12.14
C PHE A 161 25.30 14.70 -11.83
N THR A 162 24.95 15.90 -11.37
CA THR A 162 25.90 16.98 -11.13
C THR A 162 26.96 16.56 -10.11
N GLN A 163 28.24 16.68 -10.47
CA GLN A 163 29.39 16.30 -9.64
C GLN A 163 29.43 14.81 -9.26
N MET A 164 28.65 13.96 -9.92
CA MET A 164 28.70 12.53 -9.71
C MET A 164 29.79 11.88 -10.55
N GLU A 165 30.44 10.87 -10.00
CA GLU A 165 31.33 10.02 -10.79
C GLU A 165 30.52 9.18 -11.79
N PHE A 166 31.10 8.91 -12.96
CA PHE A 166 30.42 8.23 -14.06
C PHE A 166 29.75 6.92 -13.64
N LEU A 167 30.47 6.07 -12.90
CA LEU A 167 29.94 4.78 -12.46
C LEU A 167 28.80 4.93 -11.43
N ALA A 168 28.88 5.92 -10.54
CA ALA A 168 27.83 6.21 -9.57
C ALA A 168 26.55 6.71 -10.27
N ALA A 169 26.69 7.60 -11.25
CA ALA A 169 25.57 8.06 -12.08
C ALA A 169 24.92 6.90 -12.86
N LEU A 170 25.74 6.01 -13.44
CA LEU A 170 25.23 4.83 -14.16
C LEU A 170 24.47 3.88 -13.23
N ARG A 171 24.96 3.67 -11.99
CA ARG A 171 24.24 2.87 -10.97
C ARG A 171 22.91 3.49 -10.59
N GLN A 172 22.87 4.81 -10.36
CA GLN A 172 21.63 5.53 -10.04
C GLN A 172 20.62 5.43 -11.18
N PHE A 173 21.07 5.64 -12.41
CA PHE A 173 20.23 5.52 -13.60
C PHE A 173 19.59 4.12 -13.71
N LEU A 174 20.37 3.06 -13.54
CA LEU A 174 19.91 1.68 -13.69
C LEU A 174 19.15 1.14 -12.46
N ALA A 175 19.13 1.86 -11.34
CA ALA A 175 18.38 1.46 -10.16
C ALA A 175 16.86 1.61 -10.33
N GLY A 176 16.45 2.53 -11.21
CA GLY A 176 15.05 2.94 -11.36
C GLY A 176 14.15 1.94 -12.08
N PHE A 177 14.72 1.13 -12.97
CA PHE A 177 13.98 0.22 -13.83
C PHE A 177 14.74 -1.07 -14.08
N ARG A 178 14.10 -2.05 -14.73
CA ARG A 178 14.79 -3.23 -15.26
C ARG A 178 15.13 -3.00 -16.71
N LEU A 179 16.39 -3.28 -17.09
CA LEU A 179 16.80 -3.12 -18.48
C LEU A 179 15.97 -4.04 -19.38
N PRO A 180 15.39 -3.49 -20.46
CA PRO A 180 14.72 -4.29 -21.47
C PRO A 180 15.69 -5.31 -22.08
N GLY A 181 15.19 -6.47 -22.51
CA GLY A 181 16.01 -7.48 -23.19
C GLY A 181 16.30 -7.17 -24.66
N GLU A 182 15.60 -6.21 -25.26
CA GLU A 182 15.74 -5.83 -26.66
C GLU A 182 16.88 -4.81 -26.86
N ALA A 183 17.86 -5.14 -27.70
CA ALA A 183 19.06 -4.31 -27.91
C ALA A 183 18.72 -2.85 -28.27
N GLN A 184 17.75 -2.64 -29.17
CA GLN A 184 17.32 -1.30 -29.61
C GLN A 184 16.71 -0.45 -28.49
N LYS A 185 16.16 -1.07 -27.43
CA LYS A 185 15.59 -0.37 -26.29
C LYS A 185 16.67 0.05 -25.30
N ILE A 186 17.62 -0.85 -25.03
CA ILE A 186 18.81 -0.55 -24.23
C ILE A 186 19.58 0.60 -24.87
N ASP A 187 19.73 0.57 -26.19
CA ASP A 187 20.47 1.56 -26.95
C ASP A 187 20.00 2.99 -26.71
N ARG A 188 18.70 3.22 -26.85
CA ARG A 188 18.09 4.54 -26.64
C ARG A 188 18.21 5.04 -25.20
N LEU A 189 18.13 4.13 -24.23
CA LEU A 189 18.32 4.46 -22.82
C LEU A 189 19.77 4.88 -22.53
N MET A 190 20.74 4.15 -23.08
CA MET A 190 22.17 4.47 -22.91
C MET A 190 22.55 5.77 -23.61
N GLU A 191 22.01 6.03 -24.80
CA GLU A 191 22.26 7.27 -25.56
C GLU A 191 21.77 8.49 -24.78
N LYS A 192 20.53 8.46 -24.28
CA LYS A 192 19.99 9.57 -23.48
C LYS A 192 20.71 9.72 -22.14
N PHE A 193 21.10 8.62 -21.48
CA PHE A 193 21.92 8.70 -20.27
C PHE A 193 23.26 9.39 -20.52
N ALA A 194 23.97 9.03 -21.60
CA ALA A 194 25.27 9.59 -21.92
C ALA A 194 25.20 11.11 -22.16
N GLY A 195 24.24 11.56 -22.97
CA GLY A 195 24.00 13.00 -23.18
C GLY A 195 23.68 13.71 -21.87
N ARG A 196 22.78 13.15 -21.04
CA ARG A 196 22.42 13.75 -19.75
C ARG A 196 23.62 13.84 -18.80
N PHE A 197 24.45 12.80 -18.73
CA PHE A 197 25.64 12.80 -17.88
C PHE A 197 26.63 13.91 -18.28
N CYS A 198 26.89 14.06 -19.58
CA CYS A 198 27.75 15.13 -20.11
C CYS A 198 27.17 16.52 -19.86
N GLU A 199 25.87 16.72 -20.06
CA GLU A 199 25.17 17.99 -19.77
C GLU A 199 25.29 18.40 -18.29
N CYS A 200 25.18 17.44 -17.36
CA CYS A 200 25.34 17.69 -15.92
C CYS A 200 26.80 17.93 -15.50
N ASN A 201 27.78 17.45 -16.27
CA ASN A 201 29.20 17.46 -15.91
C ASN A 201 30.11 18.09 -16.97
N PRO A 202 29.83 19.34 -17.43
CA PRO A 202 30.58 19.96 -18.53
C PRO A 202 32.05 20.23 -18.18
N ASN A 203 32.35 20.35 -16.88
CA ASN A 203 33.70 20.66 -16.38
C ASN A 203 34.59 19.43 -16.23
N LEU A 204 34.04 18.21 -16.33
CA LEU A 204 34.80 16.99 -16.09
C LEU A 204 35.90 16.80 -17.16
N GLN A 205 35.68 17.28 -18.40
CA GLN A 205 36.63 17.25 -19.54
C GLN A 205 37.29 15.88 -19.84
N ILE A 206 36.81 14.79 -19.23
CA ILE A 206 37.30 13.42 -19.45
C ILE A 206 36.78 12.88 -20.79
N PHE A 207 35.54 13.21 -21.14
CA PHE A 207 34.88 12.79 -22.37
C PHE A 207 35.03 13.87 -23.44
N ALA A 208 35.47 13.48 -24.64
CA ALA A 208 35.54 14.36 -25.80
C ALA A 208 34.16 14.63 -26.42
N SER A 209 33.26 13.64 -26.34
CA SER A 209 31.88 13.72 -26.82
C SER A 209 30.97 12.79 -26.01
N ASP A 210 29.65 13.00 -26.15
CA ASP A 210 28.62 12.14 -25.56
C ASP A 210 28.74 10.69 -26.05
N ASP A 211 29.19 10.49 -27.31
CA ASP A 211 29.47 9.18 -27.88
C ASP A 211 30.52 8.41 -27.07
N THR A 212 31.56 9.08 -26.55
CA THR A 212 32.55 8.43 -25.68
C THR A 212 31.91 7.92 -24.39
N ALA A 213 31.04 8.72 -23.77
CA ALA A 213 30.34 8.34 -22.54
C ALA A 213 29.37 7.18 -22.80
N TYR A 214 28.69 7.18 -23.94
CA TYR A 214 27.81 6.11 -24.40
C TYR A 214 28.58 4.79 -24.61
N VAL A 215 29.71 4.81 -25.34
CA VAL A 215 30.55 3.62 -25.55
C VAL A 215 31.10 3.10 -24.22
N LEU A 216 31.52 4.01 -23.32
CA LEU A 216 31.99 3.62 -22.00
C LEU A 216 30.87 2.99 -21.16
N ALA A 217 29.63 3.49 -21.22
CA ALA A 217 28.51 2.89 -20.49
C ALA A 217 28.32 1.43 -20.91
N TYR A 218 28.31 1.13 -22.22
CA TYR A 218 28.25 -0.24 -22.72
C TYR A 218 29.43 -1.11 -22.28
N SER A 219 30.63 -0.54 -22.31
CA SER A 219 31.85 -1.18 -21.82
C SER A 219 31.73 -1.60 -20.35
N VAL A 220 31.13 -0.76 -19.51
CA VAL A 220 30.86 -1.04 -18.09
C VAL A 220 29.79 -2.14 -17.93
N ILE A 221 28.72 -2.11 -18.72
CA ILE A 221 27.67 -3.15 -18.72
C ILE A 221 28.23 -4.52 -19.14
N MET A 222 29.11 -4.53 -20.13
CA MET A 222 29.81 -5.74 -20.55
C MET A 222 30.75 -6.23 -19.44
N LEU A 223 31.50 -5.33 -18.81
CA LEU A 223 32.41 -5.68 -17.71
C LEU A 223 31.67 -6.27 -16.51
N THR A 224 30.55 -5.70 -16.09
CA THR A 224 29.77 -6.26 -14.97
C THR A 224 29.21 -7.64 -15.31
N THR A 225 28.78 -7.85 -16.56
CA THR A 225 28.32 -9.17 -17.02
C THR A 225 29.47 -10.16 -17.05
N ASP A 226 30.64 -9.75 -17.55
CA ASP A 226 31.84 -10.58 -17.60
C ASP A 226 32.30 -10.99 -16.20
N LEU A 227 32.47 -10.03 -15.28
CA LEU A 227 33.01 -10.27 -13.93
C LEU A 227 32.06 -11.08 -13.04
N HIS A 228 30.76 -10.80 -13.06
CA HIS A 228 29.81 -11.37 -12.09
C HIS A 228 28.97 -12.55 -12.61
N SER A 229 28.92 -12.80 -13.93
CA SER A 229 28.19 -13.95 -14.46
C SER A 229 28.91 -15.28 -14.20
N ILE A 230 28.22 -16.24 -13.58
CA ILE A 230 28.76 -17.59 -13.31
C ILE A 230 29.08 -18.35 -14.63
N ASN A 231 28.45 -17.95 -15.74
CA ASN A 231 28.65 -18.59 -17.05
C ASN A 231 30.00 -18.23 -17.69
N VAL A 232 30.64 -17.14 -17.26
CA VAL A 232 31.93 -16.70 -17.80
C VAL A 232 33.05 -17.35 -17.01
N LYS A 233 33.77 -18.29 -17.63
CA LYS A 233 34.85 -19.05 -16.96
C LYS A 233 36.17 -18.30 -16.89
N GLN A 234 36.48 -17.51 -17.91
CA GLN A 234 37.68 -16.68 -17.96
C GLN A 234 37.25 -15.23 -17.92
N LYS A 235 37.55 -14.58 -16.79
CA LYS A 235 37.20 -13.19 -16.52
C LYS A 235 38.22 -12.27 -17.15
N MET A 236 37.76 -11.16 -17.70
CA MET A 236 38.59 -10.09 -18.23
C MET A 236 39.46 -9.51 -17.11
N THR A 237 40.76 -9.34 -17.35
CA THR A 237 41.65 -8.66 -16.40
C THR A 237 41.56 -7.14 -16.54
N LYS A 238 42.06 -6.40 -15.55
CA LYS A 238 42.11 -4.93 -15.58
C LYS A 238 42.85 -4.42 -16.81
N GLU A 239 43.98 -5.02 -17.14
CA GLU A 239 44.81 -4.65 -18.30
C GLU A 239 44.08 -4.93 -19.61
N GLN A 240 43.33 -6.03 -19.68
CA GLN A 240 42.50 -6.36 -20.83
C GLN A 240 41.36 -5.35 -21.00
N TYR A 241 40.70 -4.96 -19.90
CA TYR A 241 39.66 -3.94 -19.91
C TYR A 241 40.19 -2.57 -20.38
N ILE A 242 41.34 -2.14 -19.88
CA ILE A 242 41.98 -0.89 -20.32
C ILE A 242 42.34 -0.96 -21.81
N LYS A 243 42.92 -2.07 -22.26
CA LYS A 243 43.30 -2.27 -23.67
C LYS A 243 42.08 -2.26 -24.60
N MET A 244 40.98 -2.86 -24.18
CA MET A 244 39.73 -2.91 -24.94
C MET A 244 39.11 -1.54 -25.13
N ASN A 245 39.29 -0.62 -24.17
CA ASN A 245 38.78 0.75 -24.22
C ASN A 245 39.79 1.75 -24.84
N ARG A 246 40.83 1.29 -25.54
CA ARG A 246 41.76 2.19 -26.23
C ARG A 246 41.11 2.83 -27.45
N GLY A 247 41.38 4.11 -27.66
CA GLY A 247 40.89 4.88 -28.79
C GLY A 247 39.41 5.29 -28.74
N ILE A 248 38.68 4.96 -27.66
CA ILE A 248 37.23 5.25 -27.58
C ILE A 248 36.94 6.75 -27.43
N ASN A 249 37.92 7.56 -27.03
CA ASN A 249 37.75 9.00 -26.80
C ASN A 249 38.13 9.81 -28.05
N GLU A 250 37.38 9.62 -29.15
CA GLU A 250 37.68 10.19 -30.47
C GLU A 250 39.09 9.84 -30.97
N SER A 251 39.43 8.55 -31.01
CA SER A 251 40.76 8.04 -31.37
C SER A 251 41.86 8.34 -30.33
N ARG A 252 41.51 8.92 -29.18
CA ARG A 252 42.39 9.04 -27.99
C ARG A 252 41.97 8.05 -26.91
N ASP A 253 42.85 7.87 -25.93
CA ASP A 253 42.60 7.01 -24.77
C ASP A 253 41.97 7.81 -23.63
N LEU A 254 41.08 7.16 -22.86
CA LEU A 254 40.68 7.66 -21.54
C LEU A 254 41.83 7.45 -20.54
N PRO A 255 41.92 8.28 -19.47
CA PRO A 255 42.96 8.09 -18.45
C PRO A 255 42.95 6.67 -17.87
N GLU A 256 44.12 6.02 -17.82
CA GLU A 256 44.22 4.62 -17.35
C GLU A 256 43.79 4.48 -15.88
N GLU A 257 44.04 5.50 -15.05
CA GLU A 257 43.61 5.54 -13.65
C GLU A 257 42.07 5.55 -13.53
N PHE A 258 41.40 6.29 -14.40
CA PHE A 258 39.94 6.36 -14.44
C PHE A 258 39.32 5.00 -14.81
N LEU A 259 39.84 4.35 -15.86
CA LEU A 259 39.41 3.00 -16.25
C LEU A 259 39.75 1.94 -15.19
N SER A 260 40.91 2.08 -14.52
CA SER A 260 41.33 1.20 -13.44
C SER A 260 40.38 1.28 -12.25
N LYS A 261 39.98 2.50 -11.87
CA LYS A 261 39.03 2.76 -10.78
C LYS A 261 37.67 2.14 -11.08
N ILE A 262 37.12 2.35 -12.28
CA ILE A 262 35.87 1.71 -12.74
C ILE A 262 35.97 0.19 -12.63
N TYR A 263 37.07 -0.41 -13.09
CA TYR A 263 37.25 -1.86 -13.04
C TYR A 263 37.24 -2.40 -11.60
N ASP A 264 37.99 -1.76 -10.70
CA ASP A 264 38.08 -2.18 -9.30
C ASP A 264 36.72 -2.04 -8.59
N GLU A 265 35.99 -0.96 -8.83
CA GLU A 265 34.66 -0.75 -8.27
C GLU A 265 33.64 -1.76 -8.78
N ILE A 266 33.61 -2.05 -10.09
CA ILE A 266 32.73 -3.09 -10.62
C ILE A 266 33.13 -4.45 -10.05
N LYS A 267 34.41 -4.77 -9.94
CA LYS A 267 34.86 -6.05 -9.38
C LYS A 267 34.40 -6.23 -7.93
N ASN A 268 34.40 -5.15 -7.14
CA ASN A 268 33.98 -5.17 -5.74
C ASN A 268 32.46 -5.19 -5.58
N GLU A 269 31.72 -4.46 -6.42
CA GLU A 269 30.27 -4.36 -6.36
C GLU A 269 29.66 -4.51 -7.76
N GLU A 270 28.81 -5.51 -7.98
CA GLU A 270 28.12 -5.65 -9.28
C GLU A 270 27.11 -4.51 -9.51
N ILE A 271 26.88 -4.16 -10.77
CA ILE A 271 25.65 -3.42 -11.12
C ILE A 271 24.52 -4.45 -11.16
N LYS A 272 23.46 -4.25 -10.38
CA LYS A 272 22.31 -5.16 -10.32
C LYS A 272 21.44 -5.05 -11.58
N LEU A 273 21.93 -5.60 -12.69
CA LEU A 273 21.22 -5.70 -13.96
C LEU A 273 20.23 -6.85 -13.90
N LYS A 274 19.03 -6.67 -13.33
CA LYS A 274 17.95 -7.64 -13.59
C LYS A 274 17.41 -7.36 -14.98
N VAL A 275 17.89 -8.09 -15.99
CA VAL A 275 17.39 -8.03 -17.37
C VAL A 275 16.10 -8.84 -17.45
N THR A 276 15.07 -8.29 -18.09
CA THR A 276 13.82 -9.01 -18.34
C THR A 276 14.07 -10.12 -19.35
N THR A 277 14.26 -11.36 -18.89
CA THR A 277 14.22 -12.53 -19.77
C THR A 277 12.77 -12.75 -20.19
N THR A 278 12.43 -12.27 -21.39
CA THR A 278 11.14 -12.53 -22.04
C THR A 278 10.97 -14.04 -22.24
N THR A 279 10.33 -14.72 -21.28
CA THR A 279 9.64 -15.98 -21.57
C THR A 279 8.27 -15.59 -22.11
N THR A 280 8.21 -15.53 -23.43
CA THR A 280 7.01 -15.29 -24.22
C THR A 280 5.87 -16.18 -23.74
N LYS A 281 4.84 -15.59 -23.11
CA LYS A 281 3.51 -16.20 -23.04
C LYS A 281 2.88 -16.14 -24.44
N ARG A 282 3.30 -17.04 -25.31
CA ARG A 282 2.48 -17.50 -26.46
C ARG A 282 2.56 -19.01 -26.49
N GLY A 283 1.40 -19.62 -26.34
CA GLY A 283 1.26 -21.06 -26.29
C GLY A 283 1.78 -21.71 -27.55
N THR A 284 2.76 -22.58 -27.37
CA THR A 284 2.85 -23.85 -28.10
C THR A 284 3.54 -24.82 -27.15
N LYS A 285 2.92 -25.97 -26.92
CA LYS A 285 3.50 -27.08 -26.16
C LYS A 285 4.72 -27.57 -26.92
N GLU A 286 5.92 -27.36 -26.39
CA GLU A 286 7.08 -28.19 -26.74
C GLU A 286 7.87 -28.57 -25.50
N ASN A 287 8.24 -29.85 -25.47
CA ASN A 287 8.85 -30.57 -24.37
C ASN A 287 10.22 -29.99 -24.00
N ILE A 288 10.39 -29.60 -22.73
CA ILE A 288 11.71 -29.45 -22.12
C ILE A 288 11.78 -30.43 -20.95
N THR A 289 12.43 -31.56 -21.20
CA THR A 289 12.82 -32.57 -20.22
C THR A 289 14.05 -32.09 -19.46
N ASN A 290 13.89 -31.64 -18.21
CA ASN A 290 14.92 -31.71 -17.16
C ASN A 290 14.34 -31.27 -15.80
N ASP A 291 13.80 -32.24 -15.04
CA ASP A 291 13.17 -32.00 -13.74
C ASP A 291 14.10 -31.34 -12.70
N LYS A 292 15.42 -31.51 -12.83
CA LYS A 292 16.42 -30.85 -11.97
C LYS A 292 16.57 -29.34 -12.22
N GLN A 293 16.31 -28.87 -13.45
CA GLN A 293 16.37 -27.42 -13.74
C GLN A 293 15.16 -26.68 -13.16
N ARG A 294 14.01 -27.36 -13.04
CA ARG A 294 12.78 -26.81 -12.47
C ARG A 294 12.88 -26.63 -10.95
N GLU A 295 13.53 -27.57 -10.26
CA GLU A 295 13.73 -27.53 -8.81
C GLU A 295 14.71 -26.41 -8.40
N VAL A 296 15.76 -26.18 -9.19
CA VAL A 296 16.74 -25.09 -8.93
C VAL A 296 16.12 -23.71 -9.18
N LEU A 297 15.37 -23.54 -10.27
CA LEU A 297 14.64 -22.28 -10.54
C LEU A 297 13.52 -22.01 -9.52
N PHE A 298 12.84 -23.05 -9.03
CA PHE A 298 11.84 -22.93 -7.96
C PHE A 298 12.48 -22.56 -6.62
N ASN A 299 13.60 -23.18 -6.24
CA ASN A 299 14.32 -22.87 -5.00
C ASN A 299 14.95 -21.46 -5.02
N ILE A 300 15.33 -20.95 -6.19
CA ILE A 300 15.80 -19.56 -6.35
C ILE A 300 14.63 -18.58 -6.24
N GLN A 301 13.48 -18.88 -6.86
CA GLN A 301 12.27 -18.04 -6.77
C GLN A 301 11.68 -17.98 -5.36
N MET A 302 11.71 -19.08 -4.60
CA MET A 302 11.18 -19.11 -3.23
C MET A 302 12.02 -18.30 -2.24
N LYS A 303 13.34 -18.17 -2.44
CA LYS A 303 14.22 -17.33 -1.60
C LYS A 303 13.98 -15.83 -1.81
N ASP A 304 13.74 -15.40 -3.05
CA ASP A 304 13.43 -14.00 -3.35
C ASP A 304 12.05 -13.61 -2.79
N VAL A 305 11.05 -14.50 -2.88
CA VAL A 305 9.73 -14.30 -2.28
C VAL A 305 9.80 -14.28 -0.75
N GLU A 306 10.65 -15.11 -0.12
CA GLU A 306 10.86 -15.12 1.33
C GLU A 306 11.54 -13.84 1.83
N LEU A 307 12.52 -13.31 1.08
CA LEU A 307 13.19 -12.05 1.41
C LEU A 307 12.21 -10.87 1.28
N ILE A 308 11.43 -10.83 0.20
CA ILE A 308 10.39 -9.81 -0.02
C ILE A 308 9.32 -9.88 1.06
N ALA A 309 8.88 -11.08 1.46
CA ALA A 309 7.90 -11.26 2.53
C ALA A 309 8.45 -10.84 3.91
N ARG A 310 9.74 -11.12 4.19
CA ARG A 310 10.39 -10.72 5.44
C ARG A 310 10.61 -9.21 5.52
N ASP A 311 10.93 -8.57 4.40
CA ASP A 311 11.09 -7.12 4.29
C ASP A 311 9.74 -6.39 4.38
N LEU A 312 8.69 -6.92 3.74
CA LEU A 312 7.30 -6.46 3.92
C LEU A 312 6.82 -6.60 5.38
N MET A 313 7.16 -7.70 6.06
CA MET A 313 6.80 -7.90 7.48
C MET A 313 7.64 -7.04 8.44
N ALA A 314 8.90 -6.75 8.11
CA ALA A 314 9.76 -5.86 8.90
C ALA A 314 9.36 -4.39 8.75
N ASN A 315 8.99 -3.96 7.54
CA ASN A 315 8.56 -2.59 7.24
C ASN A 315 7.12 -2.29 7.66
N ALA A 316 6.27 -3.31 7.84
CA ALA A 316 4.95 -3.16 8.45
C ALA A 316 5.01 -2.68 9.92
N GLY A 317 6.17 -2.79 10.59
CA GLY A 317 6.38 -2.34 11.96
C GLY A 317 6.88 -0.90 12.11
N THR A 318 7.29 -0.23 11.02
CA THR A 318 7.93 1.10 11.05
C THR A 318 7.13 2.18 10.32
N VAL A 319 5.87 1.89 9.98
CA VAL A 319 4.95 2.92 9.49
C VAL A 319 4.56 3.80 10.67
N SER A 320 5.29 4.90 10.85
CA SER A 320 4.84 6.05 11.64
C SER A 320 3.71 6.73 10.88
N GLU A 321 2.56 6.08 10.79
CA GLU A 321 1.32 6.70 10.36
C GLU A 321 0.95 7.76 11.41
N GLU A 322 0.59 8.95 10.94
CA GLU A 322 0.14 10.04 11.80
C GLU A 322 -1.20 9.63 12.44
N PHE A 323 -1.13 9.05 13.64
CA PHE A 323 -2.31 8.53 14.33
C PHE A 323 -3.22 9.69 14.74
N THR A 324 -4.34 9.82 14.04
CA THR A 324 -5.39 10.77 14.42
C THR A 324 -6.29 10.14 15.48
N ILE A 325 -6.49 10.83 16.60
CA ILE A 325 -7.42 10.39 17.64
C ILE A 325 -8.84 10.46 17.09
N ALA A 326 -9.56 9.34 17.08
CA ALA A 326 -10.94 9.26 16.61
C ALA A 326 -11.86 10.08 17.54
N LYS A 327 -12.45 11.17 17.04
CA LYS A 327 -13.29 12.10 17.81
C LYS A 327 -14.80 11.93 17.56
N HIS A 328 -15.19 11.17 16.53
CA HIS A 328 -16.58 11.05 16.07
C HIS A 328 -17.06 9.61 15.93
N LEU A 329 -18.31 9.35 16.34
CA LEU A 329 -18.98 8.05 16.32
C LEU A 329 -18.91 7.30 14.98
N GLU A 330 -18.84 8.05 13.88
CA GLU A 330 -18.88 7.52 12.51
C GLU A 330 -17.58 6.80 12.10
N HIS A 331 -16.48 6.98 12.84
CA HIS A 331 -15.23 6.24 12.61
C HIS A 331 -15.34 4.75 12.97
N VAL A 332 -16.35 4.34 13.75
CA VAL A 332 -16.56 2.92 14.11
C VAL A 332 -16.85 2.08 12.87
N ARG A 333 -17.59 2.61 11.89
CA ARG A 333 -17.94 1.90 10.65
C ARG A 333 -16.71 1.48 9.84
N PRO A 334 -15.79 2.38 9.42
CA PRO A 334 -14.60 1.99 8.68
C PRO A 334 -13.63 1.14 9.51
N MET A 335 -13.53 1.34 10.82
CA MET A 335 -12.73 0.47 11.70
C MET A 335 -13.27 -0.96 11.71
N PHE A 336 -14.59 -1.14 11.84
CA PHE A 336 -15.22 -2.45 11.82
C PHE A 336 -15.14 -3.12 10.44
N GLN A 337 -15.26 -2.36 9.34
CA GLN A 337 -15.08 -2.87 7.97
C GLN A 337 -13.73 -3.58 7.76
N ARG A 338 -12.67 -3.17 8.45
CA ARG A 338 -11.35 -3.82 8.38
C ARG A 338 -11.20 -4.95 9.39
N ALA A 339 -11.80 -4.82 10.58
CA ALA A 339 -11.64 -5.77 11.66
C ALA A 339 -12.56 -7.00 11.57
N TRP A 340 -13.71 -6.92 10.88
CA TRP A 340 -14.77 -7.93 11.01
C TRP A 340 -14.37 -9.31 10.49
N SER A 341 -13.64 -9.41 9.38
CA SER A 341 -13.26 -10.70 8.77
C SER A 341 -12.25 -11.48 9.64
N PRO A 342 -11.14 -10.86 10.11
CA PRO A 342 -10.26 -11.49 11.10
C PRO A 342 -10.98 -11.87 12.40
N CYS A 343 -11.86 -11.01 12.92
CA CYS A 343 -12.66 -11.30 14.11
C CYS A 343 -13.59 -12.51 13.89
N LEU A 344 -14.28 -12.57 12.75
CA LEU A 344 -15.18 -13.67 12.40
C LEU A 344 -14.41 -15.00 12.30
N ALA A 345 -13.24 -14.99 11.64
CA ALA A 345 -12.38 -16.16 11.54
C ALA A 345 -11.92 -16.62 12.94
N ALA A 346 -11.43 -15.69 13.78
CA ALA A 346 -11.00 -16.00 15.13
C ALA A 346 -12.13 -16.60 15.98
N PHE A 347 -13.32 -16.01 15.97
CA PHE A 347 -14.46 -16.55 16.73
C PHE A 347 -14.94 -17.90 16.18
N SER A 348 -15.00 -18.06 14.86
CA SER A 348 -15.50 -19.30 14.23
C SER A 348 -14.58 -20.49 14.47
N VAL A 349 -13.25 -20.30 14.36
CA VAL A 349 -12.27 -21.36 14.62
C VAL A 349 -12.32 -21.78 16.10
N ASN A 350 -12.37 -20.80 17.03
CA ASN A 350 -12.43 -21.12 18.45
C ASN A 350 -13.78 -21.76 18.85
N LEU A 351 -14.89 -21.41 18.20
CA LEU A 351 -16.19 -22.09 18.41
C LEU A 351 -16.22 -23.54 17.90
N GLN A 352 -15.39 -23.87 16.90
CA GLN A 352 -15.33 -25.19 16.30
C GLN A 352 -14.35 -26.13 17.03
N ASP A 353 -13.20 -25.60 17.47
CA ASP A 353 -12.07 -26.40 17.95
C ASP A 353 -11.92 -26.42 19.48
N SER A 354 -12.74 -25.68 20.25
CA SER A 354 -12.59 -25.58 21.70
C SER A 354 -13.75 -26.16 22.51
N ASP A 355 -13.43 -27.04 23.47
CA ASP A 355 -14.35 -27.63 24.44
C ASP A 355 -14.49 -26.80 25.73
N HIS A 356 -13.83 -25.63 25.79
CA HIS A 356 -13.81 -24.78 26.98
C HIS A 356 -15.00 -23.81 26.98
N ILE A 357 -15.89 -23.97 27.97
CA ILE A 357 -17.09 -23.16 28.15
C ILE A 357 -16.80 -21.64 28.15
N ASP A 358 -15.69 -21.22 28.74
CA ASP A 358 -15.31 -19.81 28.84
C ASP A 358 -14.89 -19.21 27.49
N LEU A 359 -14.20 -19.99 26.64
CA LEU A 359 -13.82 -19.57 25.29
C LEU A 359 -15.05 -19.47 24.39
N THR A 360 -15.97 -20.43 24.49
CA THR A 360 -17.24 -20.42 23.76
C THR A 360 -18.07 -19.21 24.14
N ASN A 361 -18.21 -18.93 25.45
CA ASN A 361 -18.92 -17.74 25.93
C ASN A 361 -18.29 -16.45 25.42
N LEU A 362 -16.96 -16.36 25.44
CA LEU A 362 -16.24 -15.18 24.96
C LEU A 362 -16.44 -14.96 23.45
N CYS A 363 -16.43 -16.04 22.65
CA CYS A 363 -16.71 -15.97 21.21
C CYS A 363 -18.16 -15.54 20.92
N LEU A 364 -19.14 -16.08 21.66
CA LEU A 364 -20.55 -15.71 21.52
C LEU A 364 -20.78 -14.23 21.87
N ILE A 365 -20.13 -13.74 22.94
CA ILE A 365 -20.14 -12.32 23.30
C ILE A 365 -19.52 -11.48 22.18
N GLY A 366 -18.37 -11.89 21.64
CA GLY A 366 -17.71 -11.21 20.52
C GLY A 366 -18.59 -11.13 19.26
N ILE A 367 -19.22 -12.24 18.88
CA ILE A 367 -20.16 -12.30 17.76
C ILE A 367 -21.36 -11.38 18.01
N SER A 368 -21.90 -11.35 19.24
CA SER A 368 -23.03 -10.47 19.58
C SER A 368 -22.70 -8.99 19.43
N TYR A 369 -21.50 -8.57 19.84
CA TYR A 369 -21.02 -7.20 19.64
C TYR A 369 -20.82 -6.88 18.16
N ALA A 370 -20.23 -7.80 17.39
CA ALA A 370 -20.02 -7.64 15.97
C ALA A 370 -21.36 -7.47 15.19
N ILE A 371 -22.36 -8.29 15.50
CA ILE A 371 -23.71 -8.16 14.92
C ILE A 371 -24.33 -6.81 15.30
N ARG A 372 -24.16 -6.37 16.55
CA ARG A 372 -24.69 -5.09 17.02
C ARG A 372 -24.07 -3.90 16.28
N ILE A 373 -22.76 -3.89 16.07
CA ILE A 373 -22.08 -2.86 15.26
C ILE A 373 -22.62 -2.89 13.82
N ALA A 374 -22.70 -4.08 13.22
CA ALA A 374 -23.20 -4.23 11.85
C ALA A 374 -24.64 -3.72 11.68
N CYS A 375 -25.49 -3.91 12.69
CA CYS A 375 -26.85 -3.37 12.70
C CYS A 375 -26.88 -1.84 12.88
N ILE A 376 -26.05 -1.28 13.76
CA ILE A 376 -25.98 0.19 13.99
C ILE A 376 -25.56 0.93 12.72
N PHE A 377 -24.62 0.37 11.95
CA PHE A 377 -24.09 1.00 10.73
C PHE A 377 -24.68 0.47 9.42
N HIS A 378 -25.79 -0.28 9.49
CA HIS A 378 -26.48 -0.86 8.33
C HIS A 378 -25.56 -1.66 7.38
N MET A 379 -24.63 -2.44 7.96
CA MET A 379 -23.64 -3.25 7.25
C MET A 379 -24.17 -4.67 6.99
N GLU A 380 -24.90 -4.85 5.88
CA GLU A 380 -25.66 -6.08 5.62
C GLU A 380 -24.79 -7.31 5.38
N LEU A 381 -23.65 -7.17 4.69
CA LEU A 381 -22.75 -8.28 4.37
C LEU A 381 -22.16 -8.86 5.66
N GLU A 382 -21.62 -7.99 6.50
CA GLU A 382 -21.00 -8.33 7.77
C GLU A 382 -22.04 -8.92 8.74
N ARG A 383 -23.21 -8.29 8.86
CA ARG A 383 -24.34 -8.80 9.65
C ARG A 383 -24.68 -10.22 9.23
N ASN A 384 -24.88 -10.46 7.93
CA ASN A 384 -25.27 -11.76 7.41
C ASN A 384 -24.18 -12.81 7.65
N ALA A 385 -22.90 -12.44 7.53
CA ALA A 385 -21.78 -13.35 7.78
C ALA A 385 -21.72 -13.83 9.25
N PHE A 386 -21.87 -12.93 10.23
CA PHE A 386 -21.91 -13.32 11.64
C PHE A 386 -23.17 -14.11 12.01
N ILE A 387 -24.34 -13.74 11.46
CA ILE A 387 -25.59 -14.49 11.67
C ILE A 387 -25.48 -15.89 11.08
N GLN A 388 -24.89 -16.04 9.88
CA GLN A 388 -24.70 -17.33 9.23
C GLN A 388 -23.71 -18.22 10.00
N ALA A 389 -22.66 -17.64 10.59
CA ALA A 389 -21.77 -18.39 11.47
C ALA A 389 -22.54 -18.91 12.69
N LEU A 390 -23.32 -18.06 13.37
CA LEU A 390 -24.11 -18.44 14.53
C LEU A 390 -25.19 -19.49 14.18
N SER A 391 -25.85 -19.38 13.03
CA SER A 391 -26.89 -20.33 12.60
C SER A 391 -26.32 -21.72 12.31
N ARG A 392 -25.09 -21.79 11.80
CA ARG A 392 -24.36 -23.05 11.59
C ARG A 392 -24.01 -23.73 12.91
N PHE A 393 -23.51 -22.99 13.90
CA PHE A 393 -23.14 -23.55 15.20
C PHE A 393 -24.34 -23.94 16.07
N THR A 394 -25.47 -23.23 15.94
CA THR A 394 -26.70 -23.52 16.69
C THR A 394 -27.58 -24.57 16.04
N LEU A 395 -27.16 -25.15 14.90
CA LEU A 395 -27.92 -26.14 14.11
C LEU A 395 -29.33 -25.65 13.71
N LEU A 396 -29.60 -24.34 13.76
CA LEU A 396 -30.91 -23.75 13.46
C LEU A 396 -31.30 -23.90 11.99
N MET A 397 -30.35 -24.18 11.11
CA MET A 397 -30.57 -24.51 9.69
C MET A 397 -30.51 -26.01 9.40
N ALA A 398 -30.35 -26.88 10.40
CA ALA A 398 -30.42 -28.31 10.22
C ALA A 398 -31.88 -28.74 10.03
N THR A 399 -32.40 -28.61 8.81
CA THR A 399 -33.54 -29.41 8.35
C THR A 399 -33.07 -30.85 8.14
N SER A 400 -32.74 -31.54 9.23
CA SER A 400 -32.52 -32.99 9.24
C SER A 400 -33.43 -33.57 10.30
N GLN A 401 -34.30 -34.46 9.85
CA GLN A 401 -35.30 -35.21 10.59
C GLN A 401 -34.89 -35.53 12.02
N VAL A 402 -35.81 -35.29 12.95
CA VAL A 402 -35.84 -35.94 14.28
C VAL A 402 -35.75 -37.44 14.04
N MET A 403 -34.55 -38.01 14.08
CA MET A 403 -34.38 -39.46 14.10
C MET A 403 -34.87 -39.95 15.46
N GLU A 404 -35.87 -40.83 15.41
CA GLU A 404 -36.47 -41.54 16.53
C GLU A 404 -35.44 -41.95 17.59
N ILE A 405 -35.71 -41.53 18.83
CA ILE A 405 -35.08 -42.08 20.01
C ILE A 405 -35.50 -43.55 20.11
N LYS A 406 -34.65 -44.47 19.63
CA LYS A 406 -34.82 -45.90 19.91
C LYS A 406 -34.61 -46.12 21.40
N THR A 407 -35.72 -46.37 22.08
CA THR A 407 -35.75 -46.82 23.47
C THR A 407 -35.09 -48.20 23.57
N THR A 408 -33.94 -48.27 24.24
CA THR A 408 -33.36 -49.55 24.66
C THR A 408 -34.25 -50.12 25.77
N ARG A 409 -35.07 -51.14 25.44
CA ARG A 409 -35.73 -51.96 26.47
C ARG A 409 -34.73 -52.99 27.00
N TYR A 410 -34.74 -53.11 28.33
CA TYR A 410 -33.94 -53.98 29.21
C TYR A 410 -33.83 -55.43 28.76
#